data_AF-A0A3Q3DHH9-F1
#
_entry.id   AF-A0A3Q3DHH9-F1
#
_cell.length_a   1.000
_cell.length_b   1.000
_cell.length_c   1.000
_cell.angle_alpha   90.00
_cell.angle_beta   90.00
_cell.angle_gamma   90.00
#
_symmetry.space_group_name_H-M   'P 1'
#
loop_
_entity.id
_entity.type
_entity.pdbx_description
1 polymer ?
#
loop_
_entity_poly.entity_id
_entity_poly.type
_entity_poly.pdbx_seq_one_letter_code
_entity_poly.pdbx_strand_id
1 'polypeptide(L)'
;MNVYPPVTDADSTKQQERHYYLLSELQALAKDLPSSFQQRLSYNTLGDLALALIDGTVYEIVQGLLDIQHLTEKNLYSQRQKLHCEHQG
;
A
#
# COMPACT_ATOMS: atom_id res chain seq x y z
N MET A 1 27.70 -3.87 22.80
CA MET A 1 26.78 -4.95 22.38
C MET A 1 25.39 -4.30 22.31
N ASN A 2 24.87 -4.01 21.11
CA ASN A 2 23.51 -3.45 21.00
C ASN A 2 22.52 -4.53 21.41
N VAL A 3 21.86 -4.34 22.56
CA VAL A 3 20.78 -5.19 23.03
C VAL A 3 19.57 -4.88 22.17
N TYR A 4 19.31 -5.72 21.17
CA TYR A 4 18.02 -5.68 20.48
C TYR A 4 16.94 -6.01 21.52
N PRO A 5 15.90 -5.17 21.66
CA PRO A 5 14.80 -5.51 22.55
C PRO A 5 14.18 -6.82 22.06
N PRO A 6 13.87 -7.78 22.96
CA PRO A 6 13.14 -8.97 22.57
C PRO A 6 11.80 -8.49 22.00
N VAL A 7 11.44 -8.98 20.81
CA VAL A 7 10.07 -8.85 20.30
C VAL A 7 9.20 -9.53 21.35
N THR A 8 8.57 -8.73 22.20
CA THR A 8 7.76 -9.25 23.31
C THR A 8 6.54 -9.95 22.71
N ASP A 9 6.11 -11.08 23.26
CA ASP A 9 4.94 -11.86 22.79
C ASP A 9 3.67 -11.01 22.59
N ALA A 10 3.58 -9.88 23.29
CA ALA A 10 2.52 -8.89 23.15
C ALA A 10 2.45 -8.24 21.75
N ASP A 11 3.58 -8.08 21.05
CA ASP A 11 3.64 -7.47 19.71
C ASP A 11 3.14 -8.46 18.65
N SER A 12 3.57 -9.72 18.72
CA SER A 12 3.05 -10.80 17.89
C SER A 12 1.57 -11.05 18.13
N THR A 13 1.10 -10.94 19.38
CA THR A 13 -0.33 -11.07 19.72
C THR A 13 -1.15 -9.95 19.08
N LYS A 14 -0.71 -8.69 19.18
CA LYS A 14 -1.38 -7.54 18.54
C LYS A 14 -1.40 -7.66 17.01
N GLN A 15 -0.30 -8.13 16.42
CA GLN A 15 -0.23 -8.34 14.98
C GLN A 15 -1.21 -9.44 14.55
N GLN A 16 -1.31 -10.52 15.31
CA GLN A 16 -2.24 -11.61 15.07
C GLN A 16 -3.71 -11.15 15.18
N GLU A 17 -4.03 -10.34 16.21
CA GLU A 17 -5.37 -9.75 16.37
C GLU A 17 -5.74 -8.87 15.18
N ARG A 18 -4.82 -8.01 14.73
CA ARG A 18 -5.02 -7.17 13.54
C ARG A 18 -5.22 -8.00 12.28
N HIS A 19 -4.45 -9.08 12.13
CA HIS A 19 -4.57 -10.00 11.00
C HIS A 19 -5.96 -10.63 10.94
N TYR A 20 -6.45 -11.18 12.06
CA TYR A 20 -7.78 -11.77 12.12
C TYR A 20 -8.89 -10.75 11.87
N TYR A 21 -8.76 -9.55 12.43
CA TYR A 21 -9.71 -8.47 12.19
C TYR A 21 -9.80 -8.12 10.69
N LEU A 22 -8.66 -7.86 10.05
CA LEU A 22 -8.62 -7.51 8.62
C LEU A 22 -9.09 -8.67 7.73
N LEU A 23 -8.71 -9.90 8.06
CA LEU A 23 -9.16 -11.08 7.32
C LEU A 23 -10.68 -11.22 7.37
N SER A 24 -11.31 -10.97 8.53
CA SER A 24 -12.77 -10.99 8.67
C SER A 24 -13.43 -9.92 7.79
N GLU A 25 -12.92 -8.69 7.82
CA GLU A 25 -13.43 -7.59 6.98
C GLU A 25 -13.28 -7.90 5.50
N LEU A 26 -12.11 -8.39 5.08
CA LEU A 26 -11.86 -8.78 3.69
C LEU A 26 -12.77 -9.93 3.23
N GLN A 27 -13.06 -10.89 4.10
CA GLN A 27 -14.01 -11.97 3.79
C GLN A 27 -15.44 -11.45 3.67
N ALA A 28 -15.86 -10.50 4.51
CA ALA A 28 -17.16 -9.87 4.38
C ALA A 28 -17.29 -9.14 3.04
N LEU A 29 -16.30 -8.33 2.69
CA LEU A 29 -16.25 -7.62 1.40
C LEU A 29 -16.21 -8.60 0.20
N ALA A 30 -15.47 -9.70 0.30
CA ALA A 30 -15.40 -10.68 -0.76
C ALA A 30 -16.76 -11.38 -1.01
N LYS A 31 -17.56 -11.61 0.03
CA LYS A 31 -18.89 -12.23 -0.08
C LYS A 31 -19.88 -11.37 -0.86
N ASP A 32 -19.70 -10.06 -0.88
CA ASP A 32 -20.56 -9.13 -1.62
C ASP A 32 -20.22 -9.07 -3.13
N LEU A 33 -19.13 -9.70 -3.56
CA LEU A 33 -18.72 -9.76 -4.96
C LEU A 33 -19.44 -10.88 -5.73
N PRO A 34 -19.56 -10.79 -7.07
CA PRO A 34 -20.04 -11.91 -7.90
C PRO A 34 -19.17 -13.17 -7.74
N SER A 35 -19.77 -14.35 -7.91
CA SER A 35 -19.11 -15.65 -7.66
C SER A 35 -17.81 -15.86 -8.43
N SER A 36 -17.71 -15.30 -9.65
CA SER A 36 -16.50 -15.35 -10.47
C SER A 36 -15.28 -14.69 -9.81
N PHE A 37 -15.51 -13.66 -8.99
CA PHE A 37 -14.46 -12.99 -8.22
C PHE A 37 -14.20 -13.70 -6.89
N GLN A 38 -15.26 -14.19 -6.22
CA GLN A 38 -15.14 -14.95 -4.98
C GLN A 38 -14.21 -16.17 -5.15
N GLN A 39 -14.32 -16.90 -6.26
CA GLN A 39 -13.47 -18.06 -6.56
C GLN A 39 -11.98 -17.73 -6.68
N ARG A 40 -11.65 -16.49 -7.04
CA ARG A 40 -10.26 -16.01 -7.14
C ARG A 40 -9.71 -15.47 -5.83
N LEU A 41 -10.58 -15.17 -4.87
CA LEU A 41 -10.26 -14.63 -3.54
C LEU A 41 -10.30 -15.75 -2.50
N SER A 42 -9.38 -16.71 -2.65
CA SER A 42 -9.25 -17.81 -1.69
C SER A 42 -8.90 -17.31 -0.29
N TYR A 43 -9.16 -18.13 0.74
CA TYR A 43 -8.79 -17.82 2.12
C TYR A 43 -7.32 -17.42 2.26
N ASN A 44 -6.42 -18.15 1.58
CA ASN A 44 -4.99 -17.86 1.59
C ASN A 44 -4.71 -16.50 0.96
N THR A 45 -5.32 -16.20 -0.20
CA THR A 45 -5.18 -14.91 -0.88
C THR A 45 -5.64 -13.74 0.00
N LEU A 46 -6.75 -13.89 0.71
CA LEU A 46 -7.24 -12.86 1.64
C LEU A 46 -6.34 -12.74 2.88
N GLY A 47 -5.78 -13.85 3.35
CA GLY A 47 -4.82 -13.87 4.45
C GLY A 47 -3.51 -13.17 4.10
N ASP A 48 -2.97 -13.44 2.92
CA ASP A 48 -1.78 -12.78 2.38
C ASP A 48 -2.03 -11.28 2.15
N LEU A 49 -3.22 -10.93 1.66
CA LEU A 49 -3.63 -9.53 1.50
C LEU A 49 -3.72 -8.81 2.86
N ALA A 50 -4.29 -9.44 3.89
CA ALA A 50 -4.34 -8.87 5.24
C ALA A 50 -2.92 -8.61 5.80
N LEU A 51 -1.98 -9.53 5.57
CA LEU A 51 -0.58 -9.33 5.96
C LEU A 51 0.08 -8.17 5.19
N ALA A 52 -0.12 -8.09 3.87
CA ALA A 52 0.40 -7.00 3.06
C ALA A 52 -0.18 -5.63 3.47
N LEU A 53 -1.45 -5.58 3.88
CA LEU A 53 -2.09 -4.37 4.42
C LEU A 53 -1.49 -3.95 5.77
N ILE A 54 -1.16 -4.92 6.64
CA ILE A 54 -0.52 -4.64 7.94
C ILE A 54 0.92 -4.16 7.74
N ASP A 55 1.66 -4.82 6.85
CA ASP A 55 3.04 -4.48 6.55
C ASP A 55 3.16 -3.08 5.94
N GLY A 56 2.25 -2.72 5.03
CA GLY A 56 2.14 -1.36 4.49
C GLY A 56 3.25 -0.94 3.53
N THR A 57 4.37 -1.68 3.45
CA THR A 57 5.55 -1.32 2.66
C THR A 57 5.22 -1.11 1.18
N VAL A 58 4.33 -1.93 0.62
CA VAL A 58 3.90 -1.78 -0.79
C VAL A 58 3.21 -0.42 -1.01
N TYR A 59 2.38 0.03 -0.06
CA TYR A 59 1.70 1.32 -0.15
C TYR A 59 2.69 2.47 -0.05
N GLU A 60 3.67 2.37 0.86
CA GLU A 60 4.73 3.37 1.01
C GLU A 60 5.58 3.50 -0.26
N ILE A 61 5.98 2.37 -0.87
CA ILE A 61 6.72 2.36 -2.14
C ILE A 61 5.88 3.04 -3.24
N VAL A 62 4.61 2.66 -3.37
CA VAL A 62 3.72 3.24 -4.39
C VAL A 62 3.56 4.75 -4.18
N GLN A 63 3.41 5.22 -2.94
CA GLN A 63 3.35 6.66 -2.64
C GLN A 63 4.66 7.37 -3.02
N GLY A 64 5.81 6.81 -2.67
CA GLY A 64 7.10 7.40 -3.06
C GLY A 64 7.29 7.50 -4.58
N LEU A 65 6.87 6.47 -5.33
CA LEU A 65 6.90 6.51 -6.80
C LEU A 65 5.95 7.58 -7.38
N LEU A 66 4.76 7.72 -6.80
CA LEU A 66 3.77 8.72 -7.19
C LEU A 66 4.29 10.15 -6.95
N ASP A 67 4.96 10.40 -5.82
CA ASP A 67 5.57 11.69 -5.51
C ASP A 67 6.67 12.06 -6.51
N ILE A 68 7.51 11.08 -6.88
CA ILE A 68 8.54 11.25 -7.92
C ILE A 68 7.90 11.59 -9.27
N GLN A 69 6.83 10.89 -9.64
CA GLN A 69 6.09 11.17 -10.86
C GLN A 69 5.57 12.60 -10.87
N HIS A 70 4.84 13.02 -9.82
CA HIS A 70 4.28 14.36 -9.73
C HIS A 70 5.35 15.46 -9.77
N LEU A 71 6.48 15.25 -9.09
CA LEU A 71 7.59 16.19 -9.14
C LEU A 71 8.16 16.32 -10.56
N THR A 72 8.29 15.20 -11.26
CA THR A 72 8.78 15.16 -12.65
C THR A 72 7.83 15.89 -13.59
N GLU A 73 6.51 15.64 -13.48
CA GLU A 73 5.48 16.32 -14.26
C GLU A 73 5.50 17.83 -14.03
N LYS A 74 5.61 18.27 -12.77
CA LYS A 74 5.71 19.69 -12.42
C LYS A 74 6.95 20.35 -13.00
N ASN A 75 8.10 19.65 -12.99
CA ASN A 75 9.35 20.16 -13.54
C ASN A 75 9.27 20.30 -15.07
N LEU A 76 8.75 19.30 -15.77
CA LEU A 76 8.56 19.33 -17.23
C LEU A 76 7.58 20.45 -17.64
N TYR A 77 6.49 20.61 -16.89
CA TYR A 77 5.54 21.69 -17.12
C TYR A 77 6.17 23.07 -16.93
N SER A 78 6.97 23.25 -15.88
CA SER A 78 7.70 24.49 -15.62
C SER A 78 8.75 24.78 -16.70
N GLN A 79 9.44 23.75 -17.19
CA GLN A 79 10.41 23.88 -18.28
C GLN A 79 9.75 24.31 -19.58
N ARG A 80 8.60 23.71 -19.92
CA ARG A 80 7.81 24.09 -21.09
C ARG A 80 7.38 25.56 -21.04
N GLN A 81 6.90 26.02 -19.89
CA GLN A 81 6.49 27.43 -19.72
C GLN A 81 7.66 28.40 -19.93
N LYS A 82 8.84 28.10 -19.37
CA LYS A 82 10.04 28.94 -19.56
C LYS A 82 10.40 29.08 -21.04
N LEU A 83 10.47 27.97 -21.77
CA LEU A 83 10.74 27.98 -23.21
C LEU A 83 9.68 28.79 -23.98
N HIS A 84 8.41 28.70 -23.59
CA HIS A 84 7.36 29.47 -24.25
C HIS A 84 7.52 30.98 -24.00
N CYS A 85 7.84 31.39 -22.76
CA CYS A 85 8.12 32.80 -22.45
C CYS A 85 9.36 33.32 -23.19
N GLU A 86 10.42 32.50 -23.29
CA GLU A 86 11.65 32.85 -24.01
C GLU A 86 11.42 33.04 -25.52
N HIS A 87 10.53 32.25 -26.14
CA HIS A 87 10.20 32.41 -27.58
C HIS A 87 9.22 33.57 -27.87
N GLN A 88 8.54 34.10 -26.86
CA GLN A 88 7.61 35.23 -27.00
C GLN A 88 8.24 36.59 -26.63
N GLY A 89 9.49 36.60 -26.15
CA GLY A 89 10.26 37.79 -25.80
C GLY A 89 11.13 38.33 -26.92
#